data_AF-A0A6V8DY39-F1
#
_entry.id   AF-A0A6V8DY39-F1
#
_cell.length_a   1.000
_cell.length_b   1.000
_cell.length_c   1.000
_cell.angle_alpha   90.00
_cell.angle_beta   90.00
_cell.angle_gamma   90.00
#
_symmetry.space_group_name_H-M   'P 1'
#
loop_
_entity.id
_entity.type
_entity.pdbx_description
1 polymer ?
#
loop_
_entity_poly.entity_id
_entity_poly.type
_entity_poly.pdbx_seq_one_letter_code
_entity_poly.pdbx_strand_id
1 'polypeptide(L)'
;HATTFTSIVIPETANHLLSQLMFMFEYNVRHGTVIGIVGAGGIGYYINTYLKFLQYDKVLALLIIIFIVVVIIDMLSLLLRSFVTDEGDVRRPSWMKTIREAIFGSRNPSMKQ
;
A
#
# COMPACT_ATOMS: atom_id res chain seq x y z
N HIS A 1 28.91 -9.51 -22.88
CA HIS A 1 28.20 -8.25 -22.61
C HIS A 1 26.67 -8.34 -22.62
N ALA A 2 26.02 -9.37 -23.20
CA ALA A 2 24.54 -9.46 -23.22
C ALA A 2 23.91 -10.17 -22.00
N THR A 3 24.63 -11.09 -21.35
CA THR A 3 24.09 -11.93 -20.25
C THR A 3 24.02 -11.22 -18.89
N THR A 4 24.78 -10.14 -18.70
CA THR A 4 24.80 -9.36 -17.45
C THR A 4 23.56 -8.48 -17.28
N PHE A 5 22.90 -8.08 -18.38
CA PHE A 5 21.70 -7.25 -18.31
C PHE A 5 20.47 -8.02 -17.84
N THR A 6 20.30 -9.27 -18.26
CA THR A 6 19.16 -10.10 -17.85
C THR A 6 19.32 -10.60 -16.42
N SER A 7 20.52 -10.99 -15.99
CA SER A 7 20.73 -11.48 -14.62
C SER A 7 20.71 -10.39 -13.54
N ILE A 8 20.83 -9.11 -13.88
CA ILE A 8 20.80 -7.99 -12.92
C ILE A 8 19.43 -7.31 -12.91
N VAL A 9 18.81 -7.06 -14.08
CA VAL A 9 17.52 -6.34 -14.17
C VAL A 9 16.32 -7.22 -13.76
N ILE A 10 16.39 -8.53 -14.02
CA ILE A 10 15.33 -9.47 -13.64
C ILE A 10 15.18 -9.55 -12.11
N PRO A 11 16.22 -9.82 -11.30
CA PRO A 11 16.05 -9.90 -9.85
C PRO A 11 15.73 -8.55 -9.20
N GLU A 12 16.27 -7.43 -9.73
CA GLU A 12 16.01 -6.10 -9.19
C GLU A 12 14.52 -5.72 -9.29
N THR A 13 13.90 -5.96 -10.44
CA THR A 13 12.46 -5.67 -10.66
C THR A 13 11.54 -6.78 -10.18
N ALA A 14 11.99 -8.05 -10.18
CA ALA A 14 11.22 -9.17 -9.66
C ALA A 14 10.93 -9.04 -8.16
N ASN A 15 11.89 -8.56 -7.36
CA ASN A 15 11.67 -8.38 -5.94
C ASN A 15 10.61 -7.28 -5.65
N HIS A 16 10.63 -6.21 -6.45
CA HIS A 16 9.60 -5.18 -6.40
C HIS A 16 8.22 -5.71 -6.81
N LEU A 17 8.15 -6.49 -7.90
CA LEU A 17 6.91 -7.12 -8.36
C LEU A 17 6.35 -8.10 -7.32
N LEU A 18 7.20 -8.90 -6.69
CA LEU A 18 6.80 -9.83 -5.63
C LEU A 18 6.19 -9.09 -4.44
N SER A 19 6.80 -7.98 -4.02
CA SER A 19 6.27 -7.14 -2.94
C SER A 19 4.91 -6.55 -3.30
N GLN A 20 4.74 -6.07 -4.54
CA GLN A 20 3.47 -5.56 -5.05
C GLN A 20 2.40 -6.66 -5.13
N LEU A 21 2.76 -7.86 -5.57
CA LEU A 21 1.85 -9.00 -5.64
C LEU A 21 1.39 -9.46 -4.25
N MET A 22 2.29 -9.49 -3.27
CA MET A 22 1.93 -9.81 -1.88
C MET A 22 0.99 -8.77 -1.28
N PHE A 23 1.23 -7.48 -1.54
CA PHE A 23 0.32 -6.41 -1.13
C PHE A 23 -1.06 -6.57 -1.78
N MET A 24 -1.11 -6.82 -3.10
CA MET A 24 -2.38 -7.04 -3.81
C MET A 24 -3.08 -8.31 -3.33
N PHE A 25 -2.35 -9.38 -3.03
CA PHE A 25 -2.90 -10.62 -2.49
C PHE A 25 -3.55 -10.40 -1.13
N GLU A 26 -2.82 -9.79 -0.18
CA GLU A 26 -3.36 -9.49 1.15
C GLU A 26 -4.60 -8.58 1.06
N TYR A 27 -4.52 -7.54 0.22
CA TYR A 27 -5.64 -6.63 -0.03
C TYR A 27 -6.85 -7.38 -0.58
N ASN A 28 -6.66 -8.22 -1.60
CA ASN A 28 -7.75 -8.98 -2.23
C ASN A 28 -8.36 -10.00 -1.26
N VAL A 29 -7.55 -10.64 -0.41
CA VAL A 29 -8.05 -11.55 0.64
C VAL A 29 -8.91 -10.79 1.64
N ARG A 30 -8.44 -9.64 2.14
CA ARG A 30 -9.21 -8.80 3.08
C ARG A 30 -10.52 -8.32 2.44
N HIS A 31 -10.45 -7.77 1.25
CA HIS A 31 -11.59 -7.24 0.53
C HIS A 31 -12.61 -8.34 0.21
N GLY A 32 -12.14 -9.50 -0.26
CA GLY A 32 -12.97 -10.68 -0.50
C GLY A 32 -13.64 -11.21 0.77
N THR A 33 -12.95 -11.20 1.91
CA THR A 33 -13.52 -11.60 3.20
C THR A 33 -14.61 -10.63 3.65
N VAL A 34 -14.39 -9.33 3.50
CA VAL A 34 -15.39 -8.28 3.81
C VAL A 34 -16.63 -8.46 2.94
N ILE A 35 -16.46 -8.57 1.61
CA ILE A 35 -17.56 -8.77 0.66
C ILE A 35 -18.29 -10.10 0.92
N GLY A 36 -17.57 -11.18 1.26
CA GLY A 36 -18.15 -12.47 1.60
C GLY A 36 -19.08 -12.40 2.81
N ILE A 37 -18.63 -11.76 3.90
CA ILE A 37 -19.41 -11.58 5.13
C ILE A 37 -20.65 -10.69 4.89
N VAL A 38 -20.52 -9.63 4.07
CA VAL A 38 -21.62 -8.67 3.82
C VAL A 38 -22.49 -9.00 2.60
N GLY A 39 -22.11 -9.95 1.74
CA GLY A 39 -22.77 -10.19 0.45
C GLY A 39 -23.25 -11.62 0.21
N ALA A 40 -22.56 -12.64 0.74
CA ALA A 40 -22.80 -14.04 0.37
C ALA A 40 -23.50 -14.90 1.46
N GLY A 41 -23.84 -14.34 2.62
CA GLY A 41 -24.58 -15.08 3.65
C GLY A 41 -24.23 -14.80 5.12
N GLY A 42 -23.65 -13.64 5.44
CA GLY A 42 -23.42 -13.20 6.82
C GLY A 42 -24.28 -12.01 7.22
N ILE A 43 -23.64 -10.90 7.62
CA ILE A 43 -24.28 -9.64 8.01
C ILE A 43 -25.18 -9.09 6.88
N GLY A 44 -24.84 -9.37 5.62
CA GLY A 44 -25.63 -9.01 4.44
C GLY A 44 -27.05 -9.55 4.43
N TYR A 45 -27.25 -10.75 4.97
CA TYR A 45 -28.58 -11.35 5.10
C TYR A 45 -29.47 -10.50 6.00
N TYR A 46 -28.93 -10.01 7.12
CA TYR A 46 -29.64 -9.14 8.03
C TYR A 46 -29.93 -7.77 7.41
N ILE A 47 -28.96 -7.20 6.67
CA ILE A 47 -29.18 -5.95 5.92
C ILE A 47 -30.34 -6.11 4.93
N ASN A 48 -30.33 -7.17 4.12
CA ASN A 48 -31.39 -7.42 3.13
C ASN A 48 -32.75 -7.67 3.80
N THR A 49 -32.74 -8.36 4.94
CA THR A 49 -33.94 -8.61 5.75
C THR A 49 -34.51 -7.30 6.31
N TYR A 50 -33.71 -6.47 6.96
CA TYR A 50 -34.15 -5.20 7.52
C TYR A 50 -34.56 -4.19 6.44
N LEU A 51 -33.92 -4.21 5.26
CA LEU A 51 -34.36 -3.44 4.10
C LEU A 51 -35.75 -3.89 3.61
N LYS A 52 -36.02 -5.20 3.54
CA LYS A 52 -37.35 -5.72 3.18
C LYS A 52 -38.43 -5.34 4.20
N PHE A 53 -38.06 -5.23 5.48
CA PHE A 53 -38.96 -4.77 6.54
C PHE A 53 -39.01 -3.24 6.68
N LEU A 54 -38.39 -2.46 5.77
CA LEU A 54 -38.31 -1.00 5.80
C LEU A 54 -37.72 -0.42 7.11
N GLN A 55 -36.92 -1.21 7.82
CA GLN A 55 -36.26 -0.82 9.07
C GLN A 55 -34.89 -0.19 8.79
N TYR A 56 -34.89 0.99 8.19
CA TYR A 56 -33.66 1.68 7.79
C TYR A 56 -32.73 2.00 8.98
N ASP A 57 -33.29 2.23 10.17
CA ASP A 57 -32.51 2.47 11.39
C ASP A 57 -31.57 1.29 11.73
N LYS A 58 -32.06 0.05 11.54
CA LYS A 58 -31.29 -1.17 11.78
C LYS A 58 -30.20 -1.38 10.73
N VAL A 59 -30.50 -1.04 9.49
CA VAL A 59 -29.55 -1.10 8.36
C VAL A 59 -28.40 -0.12 8.58
N LEU A 60 -28.72 1.11 8.99
CA LEU A 60 -27.72 2.14 9.28
C LEU A 60 -26.80 1.72 10.43
N ALA A 61 -27.35 1.15 11.49
CA ALA A 61 -26.57 0.63 12.62
C ALA A 61 -25.58 -0.47 12.20
N LEU A 62 -26.01 -1.40 11.34
CA LEU A 62 -25.13 -2.44 10.79
C LEU A 62 -24.03 -1.85 9.89
N LEU A 63 -24.35 -0.85 9.08
CA LEU A 63 -23.39 -0.14 8.25
C LEU A 63 -22.28 0.52 9.10
N ILE A 64 -22.67 1.18 10.19
CA ILE A 64 -21.72 1.80 11.13
C ILE A 64 -20.80 0.74 11.76
N ILE A 65 -21.34 -0.41 12.17
CA ILE A 65 -20.54 -1.51 12.72
C ILE A 65 -19.50 -1.99 11.70
N ILE A 66 -19.91 -2.22 10.45
CA ILE A 66 -19.00 -2.65 9.38
C ILE A 66 -17.91 -1.58 9.14
N PHE A 67 -18.30 -0.30 9.13
CA PHE A 67 -17.35 0.79 8.99
C PHE A 67 -16.29 0.78 10.10
N ILE A 68 -16.70 0.61 11.36
CA ILE A 68 -15.77 0.52 12.50
C ILE A 68 -14.83 -0.68 12.34
N VAL A 69 -15.35 -1.85 11.96
CA VAL A 69 -14.53 -3.05 11.74
C VAL A 69 -13.49 -2.81 10.65
N VAL A 70 -13.89 -2.19 9.53
CA VAL A 70 -12.96 -1.86 8.43
C VAL A 70 -11.86 -0.90 8.91
N VAL A 71 -12.21 0.15 9.66
CA VAL A 71 -11.23 1.09 10.22
C VAL A 71 -10.24 0.40 11.16
N ILE A 72 -10.71 -0.53 12.00
CA ILE A 72 -9.85 -1.31 12.90
C ILE A 72 -8.86 -2.17 12.10
N ILE A 73 -9.34 -2.86 11.07
CA ILE A 73 -8.48 -3.69 10.20
C ILE A 73 -7.46 -2.82 9.47
N ASP A 74 -7.87 -1.63 9.00
CA ASP A 74 -6.97 -0.69 8.33
C ASP A 74 -5.89 -0.14 9.27
N MET A 75 -6.25 0.17 10.51
CA MET A 75 -5.30 0.55 11.56
C MET A 75 -4.31 -0.58 11.88
N LEU A 76 -4.77 -1.82 11.99
CA LEU A 76 -3.91 -3.00 12.15
C LEU A 76 -2.93 -3.12 10.98
N SER A 77 -3.39 -2.87 9.76
CA SER A 77 -2.54 -2.87 8.57
C SER A 77 -1.46 -1.79 8.61
N LEU A 78 -1.79 -0.59 9.09
CA LEU A 78 -0.85 0.51 9.26
C LEU A 78 0.16 0.22 10.37
N LEU A 79 -0.28 -0.38 11.47
CA LEU A 79 0.60 -0.82 12.56
C LEU A 79 1.57 -1.90 12.08
N LEU A 80 1.09 -2.92 11.38
CA LEU A 80 1.94 -3.95 10.79
C LEU A 80 2.96 -3.34 9.82
N ARG A 81 2.54 -2.37 9.00
CA ARG A 81 3.47 -1.63 8.13
C ARG A 81 4.51 -0.83 8.93
N SER A 82 4.13 -0.21 10.04
CA SER A 82 5.07 0.53 10.89
C SER A 82 6.07 -0.39 11.60
N PHE A 83 5.63 -1.59 12.02
CA PHE A 83 6.52 -2.59 12.63
C PHE A 83 7.45 -3.25 11.61
N VAL A 84 6.99 -3.44 10.37
CA VAL A 84 7.82 -3.98 9.29
C VAL A 84 8.75 -2.89 8.70
N THR A 85 8.38 -1.61 8.84
CA THR A 85 9.20 -0.47 8.39
C THR A 85 9.89 0.20 9.59
N ASP A 86 10.71 -0.57 10.33
CA ASP A 86 11.77 0.00 11.19
C ASP A 86 13.12 0.13 10.46
N GLU A 87 13.14 -0.10 9.14
CA GLU A 87 14.26 0.28 8.29
C GLU A 87 13.78 1.06 7.06
N GLY A 88 14.34 2.27 6.91
CA GLY A 88 14.41 2.98 5.64
C GLY A 88 13.60 4.26 5.57
N ASP A 89 14.01 5.27 6.33
CA ASP A 89 13.94 6.66 5.87
C ASP A 89 14.38 6.70 4.41
N VAL A 90 13.43 6.84 3.48
CA VAL A 90 13.72 7.16 2.08
C VAL A 90 14.18 8.61 2.08
N ARG A 91 15.44 8.81 2.47
CA ARG A 91 16.19 10.05 2.39
C ARG A 91 16.19 10.47 0.93
N ARG A 92 15.22 11.30 0.55
CA ARG A 92 15.04 11.77 -0.82
C ARG A 92 16.37 12.34 -1.30
N PRO A 93 17.02 11.76 -2.32
CA PRO A 93 18.22 12.38 -2.86
C PRO A 93 17.79 13.75 -3.38
N SER A 94 18.34 14.79 -2.76
CA SER A 94 18.09 16.16 -3.17
C SER A 94 18.82 16.35 -4.49
N TRP A 95 18.15 15.96 -5.56
CA TRP A 95 18.58 16.13 -6.94
C TRP A 95 18.87 17.61 -7.24
N MET A 96 18.26 18.51 -6.47
CA MET A 96 18.60 19.93 -6.44
C MET A 96 20.05 20.19 -6.03
N LYS A 97 20.62 19.44 -5.07
CA LYS A 97 22.03 19.55 -4.68
C LYS A 97 22.94 19.02 -5.78
N THR A 98 22.63 17.86 -6.35
CA THR A 98 23.43 17.26 -7.43
C THR A 98 23.41 18.10 -8.71
N ILE A 99 22.27 18.67 -9.09
CA ILE A 99 22.19 19.61 -10.22
C ILE A 99 22.90 20.90 -9.89
N ARG A 100 22.72 21.45 -8.68
CA ARG A 100 23.42 22.66 -8.29
C ARG A 100 24.93 22.42 -8.28
N GLU A 101 25.41 21.26 -7.87
CA GLU A 101 26.83 20.88 -7.95
C GLU A 101 27.29 20.62 -9.39
N ALA A 102 26.46 20.02 -10.26
CA ALA A 102 26.83 19.80 -11.66
C ALA A 102 26.87 21.11 -12.47
N ILE A 103 25.92 22.00 -12.24
CA ILE A 103 25.79 23.28 -12.95
C ILE A 103 26.75 24.33 -12.39
N PHE A 104 26.92 24.41 -11.05
CA PHE A 104 27.80 25.41 -10.41
C PHE A 104 29.20 24.87 -10.07
N GLY A 105 29.40 23.55 -9.99
CA GLY A 105 30.68 22.91 -9.65
C GLY A 105 31.62 22.67 -10.83
N SER A 106 31.16 22.88 -12.09
CA SER A 106 32.03 22.87 -13.27
C SER A 106 32.65 24.26 -13.57
N ARG A 107 33.07 24.96 -12.52
CA ARG A 107 33.85 26.21 -12.63
C ARG A 107 34.88 26.35 -11.50
N ASN A 108 35.61 25.27 -11.18
CA ASN A 108 36.86 25.43 -10.44
C ASN A 108 38.08 24.92 -11.23
N PRO A 109 38.62 25.74 -12.15
CA PRO A 109 39.94 25.53 -12.73
C PRO A 109 40.99 26.26 -11.88
N SER A 110 41.25 25.81 -10.65
CA SER A 110 42.38 26.33 -9.85
C SER A 110 42.82 25.32 -8.78
N MET A 111 43.45 24.25 -9.24
CA MET A 111 44.75 23.86 -8.68
C MET A 111 45.71 23.69 -9.85
N LYS A 112 46.15 24.84 -10.38
CA LYS A 112 47.44 24.94 -11.04
C LYS A 112 48.50 24.97 -9.95
N GLN A 113 49.55 24.19 -10.18
CA GLN A 113 50.83 24.02 -9.45
C GLN A 113 50.86 22.84 -8.49
#